data_AF-A0A4Q3HCD1-F1
#
_entry.id   AF-A0A4Q3HCD1-F1
#
_cell.length_a   1.000
_cell.length_b   1.000
_cell.length_c   1.000
_cell.angle_alpha   90.00
_cell.angle_beta   90.00
_cell.angle_gamma   90.00
#
_symmetry.space_group_name_H-M   'P 1'
#
loop_
_entity.id
_entity.type
_entity.pdbx_description
1 polymer ?
#
loop_
_entity_poly.entity_id
_entity_poly.type
_entity_poly.pdbx_seq_one_letter_code
_entity_poly.pdbx_strand_id
1 'polypeptide(L)'
;MQMQTLMRGEDVPYDDSLPLISNISTDEITPGWVCYYYDETLARYSLVGLRGGVVKKDDIKNGGFSVIVSGISKGCGSSRETAPYSELKCGVKLVIAKSIEKIYGQNSQNIGLLTSTDFGLIERIQRGESIPMHEFTDGHDPISAGIVERGGLFSYNRARLVGEATAPAITTAARPMTLAEKILAAHVITDAKTGALGVPGVQPGDAFFARTDVRFSHEYVTPMAESLFVAGLGAEAKVTDPSSVFAFRDHLTFLDLIMPKAHRDMGLDVQAKKLATVQDDFTKRQDIKLYGEVYRDGKLVGSDAICHNKVIEAIALPGQLVAGTDSHTCMAGALGCFAFGVGSTDMANAWFTKDIRVTVPETARFVLTGSLRPGVSAKDVMLHILSLPFFRSGEGIGKVLEFAGEGITKMGLDERATLTNMAVEAGSFTGIVEADEVIVDYLVAQRGLDAADVRARIVKADPGATYARVFELDLGAMVPMVAT
;
A
#
# COMPACT_ATOMS: atom_id res chain seq x y z
N MET A 1 -2.41 -3.95 -35.98
CA MET A 1 -2.70 -2.89 -36.98
C MET A 1 -2.92 -1.52 -36.33
N GLN A 2 -3.84 -1.37 -35.36
CA GLN A 2 -4.09 -0.08 -34.71
C GLN A 2 -2.94 0.44 -33.83
N MET A 3 -2.31 -0.43 -33.02
CA MET A 3 -1.14 -0.01 -32.22
C MET A 3 0.00 0.52 -33.10
N GLN A 4 0.28 -0.15 -34.22
CA GLN A 4 1.30 0.33 -35.18
C GLN A 4 0.93 1.69 -35.81
N THR A 5 -0.35 2.01 -35.89
CA THR A 5 -0.86 3.29 -36.41
C THR A 5 -0.66 4.39 -35.38
N LEU A 6 -1.07 4.14 -34.13
CA LEU A 6 -0.79 5.02 -32.99
C LEU A 6 0.71 5.31 -32.84
N MET A 7 1.57 4.29 -33.01
CA MET A 7 3.04 4.45 -32.91
C MET A 7 3.66 5.28 -34.05
N ARG A 8 2.94 5.50 -35.15
CA ARG A 8 3.34 6.47 -36.20
C ARG A 8 2.84 7.89 -35.91
N GLY A 9 2.17 8.11 -34.77
CA GLY A 9 1.52 9.38 -34.44
C GLY A 9 0.22 9.61 -35.21
N GLU A 10 -0.35 8.56 -35.79
CA GLU A 10 -1.65 8.62 -36.48
C GLU A 10 -2.77 8.32 -35.49
N ASP A 11 -3.72 9.24 -35.38
CA ASP A 11 -4.90 9.05 -34.53
C ASP A 11 -5.75 7.87 -35.03
N VAL A 12 -6.12 6.99 -34.11
CA VAL A 12 -7.10 5.93 -34.36
C VAL A 12 -8.42 6.42 -33.76
N PRO A 13 -9.49 6.59 -34.56
CA PRO A 13 -10.81 6.91 -34.04
C PRO A 13 -11.20 5.92 -32.93
N TYR A 14 -11.70 6.45 -31.81
CA TYR A 14 -12.21 5.60 -30.76
C TYR A 14 -13.48 4.90 -31.28
N ASP A 15 -13.43 3.57 -31.29
CA ASP A 15 -14.52 2.69 -31.67
C ASP A 15 -14.87 1.85 -30.45
N ASP A 16 -16.02 2.14 -29.84
CA ASP A 16 -16.49 1.48 -28.62
C ASP A 16 -16.84 0.00 -28.84
N SER A 17 -16.97 -0.42 -30.10
CA SER A 17 -17.15 -1.83 -30.48
C SER A 17 -15.86 -2.64 -30.41
N LEU A 18 -14.70 -1.98 -30.36
CA LEU A 18 -13.40 -2.65 -30.22
C LEU A 18 -13.06 -2.88 -28.74
N PRO A 19 -12.75 -4.13 -28.35
CA PRO A 19 -12.50 -4.43 -26.96
C PRO A 19 -11.18 -3.81 -26.49
N LEU A 20 -11.28 -2.90 -25.51
CA LEU A 20 -10.13 -2.40 -24.76
C LEU A 20 -9.57 -3.47 -23.82
N ILE A 21 -8.26 -3.40 -23.59
CA ILE A 21 -7.56 -4.30 -22.66
C ILE A 21 -8.02 -3.96 -21.22
N SER A 22 -8.61 -4.94 -20.54
CA SER A 22 -9.21 -4.81 -19.20
C SER A 22 -8.40 -5.50 -18.12
N ASN A 23 -8.40 -5.05 -16.86
CA ASN A 23 -7.64 -5.69 -15.77
C ASN A 23 -6.13 -5.65 -16.07
N ILE A 24 -5.62 -4.47 -16.42
CA ILE A 24 -4.19 -4.27 -16.65
C ILE A 24 -3.51 -4.19 -15.29
N SER A 25 -2.64 -5.15 -14.97
CA SER A 25 -1.93 -5.19 -13.70
C SER A 25 -0.72 -4.27 -13.68
N THR A 26 -0.21 -3.96 -12.48
CA THR A 26 1.05 -3.23 -12.33
C THR A 26 2.25 -3.97 -12.93
N ASP A 27 2.20 -5.31 -13.01
CA ASP A 27 3.22 -6.11 -13.71
C ASP A 27 3.13 -5.97 -15.24
N GLU A 28 1.92 -5.76 -15.78
CA GLU A 28 1.75 -5.45 -17.21
C GLU A 28 2.24 -4.03 -17.54
N ILE A 29 2.12 -3.08 -16.60
CA ILE A 29 2.64 -1.72 -16.78
C ILE A 29 4.17 -1.69 -16.61
N THR A 30 4.67 -2.22 -15.51
CA THR A 30 6.11 -2.32 -15.20
C THR A 30 6.42 -3.68 -14.58
N PRO A 31 6.87 -4.67 -15.38
CA PRO A 31 7.28 -5.98 -14.89
C PRO A 31 8.29 -5.89 -13.75
N GLY A 32 8.36 -6.90 -12.88
CA GLY A 32 9.28 -6.88 -11.73
C GLY A 32 10.74 -6.54 -12.06
N TRP A 33 11.25 -6.97 -13.21
CA TRP A 33 12.63 -6.63 -13.62
C TRP A 33 12.82 -5.15 -13.99
N VAL A 34 11.76 -4.45 -14.40
CA VAL A 34 11.77 -3.00 -14.69
C VAL A 34 11.89 -2.20 -13.40
N CYS A 35 11.40 -2.72 -12.29
CA CYS A 35 11.40 -2.02 -11.01
C CYS A 35 12.80 -1.94 -10.37
N TYR A 36 13.84 -2.46 -11.02
CA TYR A 36 15.23 -2.14 -10.65
C TYR A 36 15.64 -0.72 -11.04
N TYR A 37 14.83 -0.05 -11.86
CA TYR A 37 14.92 1.38 -12.10
C TYR A 37 13.93 2.10 -11.17
N TYR A 38 14.33 3.26 -10.68
CA TYR A 38 13.54 4.08 -9.75
C TYR A 38 13.50 5.56 -10.16
N ASP A 39 14.13 5.91 -11.28
CA ASP A 39 14.23 7.25 -11.84
C ASP A 39 13.43 7.34 -13.16
N GLU A 40 13.63 8.43 -13.91
CA GLU A 40 12.94 8.65 -15.20
C GLU A 40 13.27 7.61 -16.28
N THR A 41 14.24 6.71 -16.05
CA THR A 41 14.47 5.53 -16.89
C THR A 41 13.22 4.65 -16.96
N LEU A 42 12.37 4.64 -15.93
CA LEU A 42 11.09 3.93 -15.93
C LEU A 42 10.19 4.30 -17.11
N ALA A 43 10.24 5.56 -17.58
CA ALA A 43 9.48 6.02 -18.74
C ALA A 43 9.74 5.20 -20.01
N ARG A 44 10.95 4.65 -20.13
CA ARG A 44 11.38 3.82 -21.28
C ARG A 44 10.69 2.46 -21.31
N TYR A 45 10.10 2.04 -20.20
CA TYR A 45 9.57 0.69 -20.02
C TYR A 45 8.08 0.67 -19.66
N SER A 46 7.38 1.80 -19.78
CA SER A 46 5.94 1.85 -19.55
C SER A 46 5.21 0.88 -20.50
N LEU A 47 4.35 0.02 -19.94
CA LEU A 47 3.53 -0.99 -20.62
C LEU A 47 4.30 -2.11 -21.34
N VAL A 48 5.61 -2.30 -21.09
CA VAL A 48 6.37 -3.38 -21.77
C VAL A 48 5.96 -4.79 -21.33
N GLY A 49 5.29 -4.91 -20.19
CA GLY A 49 4.72 -6.17 -19.70
C GLY A 49 3.35 -6.48 -20.29
N LEU A 50 2.76 -5.56 -21.05
CA LEU A 50 1.40 -5.67 -21.55
C LEU A 50 1.26 -6.94 -22.38
N ARG A 51 0.25 -7.74 -22.02
CA ARG A 51 -0.02 -9.01 -22.67
C ARG A 51 -0.24 -8.84 -24.19
N GLY A 52 0.23 -9.83 -24.94
CA GLY A 52 0.37 -9.75 -26.38
C GLY A 52 1.72 -9.19 -26.84
N GLY A 53 2.52 -8.62 -25.94
CA GLY A 53 3.91 -8.24 -26.20
C GLY A 53 4.06 -7.18 -27.30
N VAL A 54 3.03 -6.34 -27.48
CA VAL A 54 2.94 -5.36 -28.56
C VAL A 54 3.70 -4.06 -28.28
N VAL A 55 3.88 -3.71 -27.00
CA VAL A 55 4.65 -2.53 -26.57
C VAL A 55 6.08 -2.95 -26.27
N LYS A 56 7.04 -2.25 -26.85
CA LYS A 56 8.47 -2.41 -26.62
C LYS A 56 9.03 -1.22 -25.88
N LYS A 57 10.30 -1.35 -25.51
CA LYS A 57 11.08 -0.29 -24.86
C LYS A 57 11.04 0.98 -25.72
N ASP A 58 10.85 2.12 -25.07
CA ASP A 58 10.77 3.47 -25.63
C ASP A 58 9.52 3.75 -26.48
N ASP A 59 8.68 2.76 -26.80
CA ASP A 59 7.50 2.93 -27.68
C ASP A 59 6.52 4.00 -27.15
N ILE A 60 6.07 3.86 -25.90
CA ILE A 60 5.10 4.82 -25.32
C ILE A 60 5.73 6.21 -25.18
N LYS A 61 6.98 6.28 -24.72
CA LYS A 61 7.72 7.53 -24.54
C LYS A 61 7.92 8.29 -25.85
N ASN A 62 8.24 7.58 -26.93
CA ASN A 62 8.48 8.18 -28.24
C ASN A 62 7.18 8.46 -29.00
N GLY A 63 6.09 7.76 -28.67
CA GLY A 63 4.80 7.93 -29.32
C GLY A 63 4.09 9.26 -28.98
N GLY A 64 4.55 10.00 -27.96
CA GLY A 64 4.00 11.31 -27.63
C GLY A 64 2.56 11.27 -27.07
N PHE A 65 2.14 10.13 -26.53
CA PHE A 65 0.79 9.94 -26.01
C PHE A 65 0.55 10.76 -24.74
N SER A 66 -0.55 11.51 -24.69
CA SER A 66 -0.97 12.27 -23.50
C SER A 66 -2.06 11.56 -22.68
N VAL A 67 -2.77 10.59 -23.27
CA VAL A 67 -3.90 9.89 -22.64
C VAL A 67 -3.77 8.39 -22.87
N ILE A 68 -3.96 7.60 -21.81
CA ILE A 68 -4.12 6.14 -21.90
C ILE A 68 -5.57 5.79 -21.61
N VAL A 69 -6.22 5.03 -22.49
CA VAL A 69 -7.58 4.52 -22.28
C VAL A 69 -7.51 2.99 -22.12
N SER A 70 -8.02 2.50 -20.99
CA SER A 70 -8.06 1.08 -20.62
C SER A 70 -9.51 0.60 -20.52
N GLY A 71 -9.72 -0.72 -20.51
CA GLY A 71 -11.06 -1.32 -20.44
C GLY A 71 -11.67 -1.25 -19.03
N ILE A 72 -11.96 -2.42 -18.43
CA ILE A 72 -12.67 -2.49 -17.15
C ILE A 72 -11.82 -1.97 -15.98
N SER A 73 -10.71 -2.62 -15.65
CA SER A 73 -9.84 -2.22 -14.52
C SER A 73 -8.41 -1.86 -14.98
N LYS A 74 -7.79 -0.92 -14.26
CA LYS A 74 -6.41 -0.47 -14.46
C LYS A 74 -5.67 -0.37 -13.12
N GLY A 75 -4.48 -0.96 -13.08
CA GLY A 75 -3.55 -0.86 -11.94
C GLY A 75 -3.72 -1.95 -10.88
N CYS A 76 -4.20 -3.14 -11.25
CA CYS A 76 -4.42 -4.21 -10.27
C CYS A 76 -3.11 -4.89 -9.83
N GLY A 77 -3.09 -5.43 -8.61
CA GLY A 77 -1.95 -6.15 -8.06
C GLY A 77 -1.13 -5.32 -7.07
N SER A 78 0.19 -5.32 -7.28
CA SER A 78 1.19 -4.80 -6.32
C SER A 78 1.08 -3.28 -6.11
N SER A 79 1.42 -2.80 -4.91
CA SER A 79 1.41 -1.38 -4.51
C SER A 79 2.48 -0.51 -5.21
N ARG A 80 3.26 -1.07 -6.13
CA ARG A 80 4.42 -0.42 -6.73
C ARG A 80 4.04 0.87 -7.47
N GLU A 81 4.60 1.99 -7.00
CA GLU A 81 4.40 3.31 -7.61
C GLU A 81 5.18 3.47 -8.94
N THR A 82 6.13 2.56 -9.23
CA THR A 82 6.86 2.52 -10.50
C THR A 82 5.93 2.45 -11.71
N ALA A 83 4.76 1.81 -11.59
CA ALA A 83 3.77 1.69 -12.65
C ALA A 83 3.19 3.07 -13.07
N PRO A 84 2.43 3.78 -12.23
CA PRO A 84 1.91 5.11 -12.60
C PRO A 84 3.04 6.13 -12.83
N TYR A 85 4.18 6.01 -12.14
CA TYR A 85 5.34 6.88 -12.38
C TYR A 85 5.92 6.69 -13.79
N SER A 86 5.98 5.46 -14.31
CA SER A 86 6.45 5.20 -15.68
C SER A 86 5.55 5.86 -16.73
N GLU A 87 4.23 5.87 -16.50
CA GLU A 87 3.24 6.49 -17.39
C GLU A 87 3.36 8.02 -17.34
N LEU A 88 3.43 8.59 -16.13
CA LEU A 88 3.64 10.03 -15.96
C LEU A 88 4.92 10.49 -16.67
N LYS A 89 6.04 9.78 -16.46
CA LYS A 89 7.35 10.16 -17.00
C LYS A 89 7.52 9.87 -18.48
N CYS A 90 6.65 9.09 -19.11
CA CYS A 90 6.63 8.94 -20.57
C CYS A 90 5.78 10.00 -21.28
N GLY A 91 5.12 10.90 -20.54
CA GLY A 91 4.37 12.04 -21.07
C GLY A 91 2.84 11.93 -20.92
N VAL A 92 2.34 10.84 -20.33
CA VAL A 92 0.92 10.65 -20.08
C VAL A 92 0.47 11.62 -18.98
N LYS A 93 -0.66 12.28 -19.23
CA LYS A 93 -1.29 13.23 -18.31
C LYS A 93 -2.57 12.68 -17.69
N LEU A 94 -3.26 11.78 -18.40
CA LEU A 94 -4.55 11.24 -18.01
C LEU A 94 -4.64 9.73 -18.32
N VAL A 95 -5.16 8.97 -17.36
CA VAL A 95 -5.54 7.57 -17.53
C VAL A 95 -7.05 7.42 -17.36
N ILE A 96 -7.72 6.82 -18.34
CA ILE A 96 -9.17 6.55 -18.32
C ILE A 96 -9.40 5.04 -18.26
N ALA A 97 -10.25 4.58 -17.35
CA ALA A 97 -10.70 3.17 -17.26
C ALA A 97 -12.05 3.11 -16.56
N LYS A 98 -12.85 2.04 -16.74
CA LYS A 98 -14.15 1.94 -16.03
C LYS A 98 -14.00 1.86 -14.51
N SER A 99 -12.86 1.37 -14.05
CA SER A 99 -12.45 1.28 -12.66
C SER A 99 -10.95 1.51 -12.53
N ILE A 100 -10.56 2.32 -11.56
CA ILE A 100 -9.18 2.59 -11.19
C ILE A 100 -8.92 1.91 -9.84
N GLU A 101 -7.91 1.05 -9.79
CA GLU A 101 -7.60 0.31 -8.57
C GLU A 101 -7.09 1.27 -7.48
N LYS A 102 -7.57 1.09 -6.24
CA LYS A 102 -7.40 2.05 -5.14
C LYS A 102 -5.96 2.53 -4.95
N ILE A 103 -5.00 1.60 -4.84
CA ILE A 103 -3.59 1.94 -4.61
C ILE A 103 -2.97 2.61 -5.83
N TYR A 104 -3.27 2.14 -7.04
CA TYR A 104 -2.80 2.79 -8.27
C TYR A 104 -3.37 4.20 -8.42
N GLY A 105 -4.66 4.40 -8.11
CA GLY A 105 -5.30 5.72 -8.10
C GLY A 105 -4.66 6.66 -7.07
N GLN A 106 -4.47 6.19 -5.83
CA GLN A 106 -3.78 6.95 -4.79
C GLN A 106 -2.35 7.33 -5.19
N ASN A 107 -1.58 6.38 -5.73
CA ASN A 107 -0.24 6.63 -6.26
C ASN A 107 -0.26 7.64 -7.41
N SER A 108 -1.24 7.56 -8.30
CA SER A 108 -1.42 8.50 -9.42
C SER A 108 -1.68 9.92 -8.92
N GLN A 109 -2.60 10.08 -7.97
CA GLN A 109 -2.88 11.36 -7.31
C GLN A 109 -1.63 11.92 -6.62
N ASN A 110 -0.88 11.07 -5.91
CA ASN A 110 0.32 11.46 -5.17
C ASN A 110 1.39 12.09 -6.08
N ILE A 111 1.57 11.54 -7.29
CA ILE A 111 2.57 11.99 -8.26
C ILE A 111 2.02 13.03 -9.26
N GLY A 112 0.72 13.32 -9.23
CA GLY A 112 0.06 14.27 -10.14
C GLY A 112 -0.36 13.69 -11.50
N LEU A 113 -0.47 12.37 -11.64
CA LEU A 113 -1.08 11.71 -12.80
C LEU A 113 -2.61 11.72 -12.64
N LEU A 114 -3.34 12.32 -13.59
CA LEU A 114 -4.79 12.36 -13.53
C LEU A 114 -5.39 11.01 -13.91
N THR A 115 -6.48 10.65 -13.25
CA THR A 115 -7.28 9.46 -13.55
C THR A 115 -8.73 9.83 -13.68
N SER A 116 -9.48 9.19 -14.56
CA SER A 116 -10.93 9.35 -14.66
C SER A 116 -11.63 8.04 -15.03
N THR A 117 -12.88 7.91 -14.62
CA THR A 117 -13.79 6.84 -15.06
C THR A 117 -14.77 7.29 -16.13
N ASP A 118 -14.74 8.57 -16.51
CA ASP A 118 -15.59 9.13 -17.55
C ASP A 118 -14.97 8.97 -18.94
N PHE A 119 -15.55 8.09 -19.76
CA PHE A 119 -15.16 7.91 -21.16
C PHE A 119 -15.62 9.07 -22.06
N GLY A 120 -16.57 9.90 -21.63
CA GLY A 120 -16.98 11.11 -22.34
C GLY A 120 -15.85 12.12 -22.52
N LEU A 121 -14.84 12.07 -21.66
CA LEU A 121 -13.63 12.89 -21.78
C LEU A 121 -12.85 12.63 -23.08
N ILE A 122 -12.93 11.42 -23.65
CA ILE A 122 -12.15 11.06 -24.85
C ILE A 122 -12.51 11.97 -26.02
N GLU A 123 -13.81 12.07 -26.35
CA GLU A 123 -14.28 12.91 -27.47
C GLU A 123 -14.03 14.39 -27.19
N ARG A 124 -14.25 14.83 -25.95
CA ARG A 124 -14.04 16.23 -25.53
C ARG A 124 -12.58 16.65 -25.70
N ILE A 125 -11.65 15.82 -25.24
CA ILE A 125 -10.20 16.05 -25.40
C ILE A 125 -9.81 16.05 -26.88
N GLN A 126 -10.34 15.13 -27.69
CA GLN A 126 -10.09 15.09 -29.14
C GLN A 126 -10.57 16.35 -29.87
N ARG A 127 -11.65 16.98 -29.40
CA ARG A 127 -12.13 18.28 -29.92
C ARG A 127 -11.31 19.48 -29.42
N GLY A 128 -10.27 19.26 -28.61
CA GLY A 128 -9.45 20.32 -28.03
C GLY A 128 -10.15 21.08 -26.89
N GLU A 129 -11.17 20.50 -26.29
CA GLU A 129 -11.90 21.11 -25.18
C GLU A 129 -10.99 21.23 -23.94
N SER A 130 -11.04 22.38 -23.27
CA SER A 130 -10.37 22.56 -21.98
C SER A 130 -11.21 21.91 -20.88
N ILE A 131 -10.68 20.86 -20.27
CA ILE A 131 -11.35 20.15 -19.19
C ILE A 131 -11.01 20.82 -17.84
N PRO A 132 -12.00 21.29 -17.08
CA PRO A 132 -11.77 21.90 -15.77
C PRO A 132 -11.32 20.86 -14.74
N MET A 133 -10.45 21.28 -13.80
CA MET A 133 -9.81 20.38 -12.83
C MET A 133 -10.80 19.60 -11.95
N HIS A 134 -11.97 20.18 -11.65
CA HIS A 134 -12.96 19.54 -10.77
C HIS A 134 -13.50 18.21 -11.34
N GLU A 135 -13.50 18.03 -12.67
CA GLU A 135 -13.92 16.76 -13.28
C GLU A 135 -12.97 15.60 -12.96
N PHE A 136 -11.76 15.88 -12.46
CA PHE A 136 -10.81 14.88 -11.96
C PHE A 136 -10.83 14.76 -10.43
N THR A 137 -11.62 15.57 -9.74
CA THR A 137 -11.77 15.54 -8.28
C THR A 137 -13.19 15.17 -7.82
N ASP A 138 -14.15 15.10 -8.73
CA ASP A 138 -15.52 14.65 -8.45
C ASP A 138 -15.53 13.26 -7.81
N GLY A 139 -16.18 13.16 -6.64
CA GLY A 139 -16.26 11.93 -5.86
C GLY A 139 -15.05 11.64 -4.96
N HIS A 140 -13.97 12.42 -5.04
CA HIS A 140 -12.87 12.33 -4.08
C HIS A 140 -13.24 13.00 -2.75
N ASP A 141 -12.66 12.49 -1.66
CA ASP A 141 -12.67 13.21 -0.38
C ASP A 141 -11.88 14.54 -0.50
N PRO A 142 -12.12 15.53 0.37
CA PRO A 142 -11.50 16.85 0.23
C PRO A 142 -9.96 16.84 0.27
N ILE A 143 -9.33 15.87 0.93
CA ILE A 143 -7.86 15.77 0.97
C ILE A 143 -7.36 15.27 -0.38
N SER A 144 -7.96 14.19 -0.90
CA SER A 144 -7.60 13.64 -2.21
C SER A 144 -7.86 14.65 -3.34
N ALA A 145 -8.97 15.39 -3.29
CA ALA A 145 -9.25 16.48 -4.22
C ALA A 145 -8.16 17.57 -4.14
N GLY A 146 -7.83 18.04 -2.93
CA GLY A 146 -6.79 19.05 -2.74
C GLY A 146 -5.40 18.60 -3.19
N ILE A 147 -5.07 17.31 -3.08
CA ILE A 147 -3.83 16.73 -3.61
C ILE A 147 -3.80 16.82 -5.13
N VAL A 148 -4.87 16.42 -5.80
CA VAL A 148 -4.98 16.47 -7.27
C VAL A 148 -4.91 17.91 -7.77
N GLU A 149 -5.66 18.83 -7.17
CA GLU A 149 -5.69 20.25 -7.54
C GLU A 149 -4.33 20.95 -7.41
N ARG A 150 -3.48 20.47 -6.50
CA ARG A 150 -2.11 20.98 -6.29
C ARG A 150 -1.05 20.19 -7.05
N GLY A 151 -1.46 19.23 -7.88
CA GLY A 151 -0.58 18.43 -8.74
C GLY A 151 0.29 17.44 -7.97
N GLY A 152 -0.13 16.99 -6.78
CA GLY A 152 0.56 15.94 -6.03
C GLY A 152 0.67 16.15 -4.53
N LEU A 153 1.03 15.08 -3.82
CA LEU A 153 1.04 15.02 -2.35
C LEU A 153 2.07 15.97 -1.74
N PHE A 154 3.28 16.06 -2.32
CA PHE A 154 4.32 16.97 -1.82
C PHE A 154 3.89 18.44 -1.92
N SER A 155 3.26 18.84 -3.03
CA SER A 155 2.74 20.19 -3.22
C SER A 155 1.64 20.51 -2.20
N TYR A 156 0.73 19.56 -1.97
CA TYR A 156 -0.30 19.70 -0.94
C TYR A 156 0.29 19.82 0.47
N ASN A 157 1.25 18.96 0.83
CA ASN A 157 1.83 18.96 2.17
C ASN A 157 2.69 20.19 2.43
N ARG A 158 3.41 20.71 1.43
CA ARG A 158 4.09 22.00 1.56
C ARG A 158 3.12 23.12 1.90
N ALA A 159 1.97 23.19 1.22
CA ALA A 159 0.91 24.15 1.55
C ALA A 159 0.33 23.89 2.96
N ARG A 160 0.14 22.62 3.35
CA ARG A 160 -0.36 22.25 4.69
C ARG A 160 0.57 22.71 5.81
N LEU A 161 1.88 22.54 5.64
CA LEU A 161 2.88 22.89 6.66
C LEU A 161 3.00 24.40 6.90
N VAL A 162 2.80 25.23 5.86
CA VAL A 162 2.79 26.70 6.00
C VAL A 162 1.41 27.26 6.34
N GLY A 163 0.36 26.44 6.33
CA GLY A 163 -1.02 26.81 6.67
C GLY A 163 -1.85 27.35 5.50
N GLU A 164 -1.42 27.17 4.26
CA GLU A 164 -2.16 27.51 3.04
C GLU A 164 -3.15 26.43 2.60
N ALA A 165 -3.05 25.24 3.19
CA ALA A 165 -4.02 24.15 3.06
C ALA A 165 -4.30 23.55 4.44
N THR A 166 -5.50 23.03 4.65
CA THR A 166 -5.85 22.34 5.89
C THR A 166 -6.79 21.20 5.56
N ALA A 167 -6.51 20.01 6.10
CA ALA A 167 -7.44 18.90 6.02
C ALA A 167 -8.72 19.24 6.78
N PRO A 168 -9.92 18.85 6.31
CA PRO A 168 -11.15 19.08 7.04
C PRO A 168 -11.08 18.56 8.47
N ALA A 169 -11.60 19.33 9.43
CA ALA A 169 -11.69 18.88 10.80
C ALA A 169 -12.69 17.73 10.91
N ILE A 170 -12.35 16.71 11.71
CA ILE A 170 -13.29 15.63 12.03
C ILE A 170 -14.32 16.15 13.03
N THR A 171 -15.58 16.09 12.63
CA THR A 171 -16.73 16.55 13.41
C THR A 171 -17.55 15.40 14.00
N THR A 172 -17.13 14.17 13.75
CA THR A 172 -17.76 12.96 14.27
C THR A 172 -17.74 12.97 15.81
N ALA A 173 -18.93 12.93 16.40
CA ALA A 173 -19.10 12.89 17.85
C ALA A 173 -18.62 11.55 18.43
N ALA A 174 -18.38 11.52 19.74
CA ALA A 174 -18.07 10.27 20.44
C ALA A 174 -19.18 9.23 20.19
N ARG A 175 -18.77 8.03 19.77
CA ARG A 175 -19.63 6.89 19.45
C ARG A 175 -18.89 5.60 19.77
N PRO A 176 -19.59 4.45 19.93
CA PRO A 176 -18.94 3.16 19.94
C PRO A 176 -18.17 2.93 18.63
N MET A 177 -16.89 2.57 18.77
CA MET A 177 -15.96 2.39 17.66
C MET A 177 -15.42 0.96 17.61
N THR A 178 -15.24 0.46 16.39
CA THR A 178 -14.48 -0.78 16.10
C THR A 178 -13.02 -0.62 16.52
N LEU A 179 -12.25 -1.72 16.54
CA LEU A 179 -10.83 -1.66 16.91
C LEU A 179 -10.06 -0.69 16.00
N ALA A 180 -10.26 -0.80 14.69
CA ALA A 180 -9.62 0.06 13.70
C ALA A 180 -10.01 1.53 13.88
N GLU A 181 -11.30 1.82 14.08
CA GLU A 181 -11.78 3.19 14.31
C GLU A 181 -11.17 3.80 15.58
N LYS A 182 -11.02 3.06 16.68
CA LYS A 182 -10.40 3.56 17.92
C LYS A 182 -8.93 3.89 17.74
N ILE A 183 -8.19 3.02 17.06
CA ILE A 183 -6.79 3.27 16.72
C ILE A 183 -6.74 4.54 15.86
N LEU A 184 -7.50 4.60 14.78
CA LEU A 184 -7.51 5.76 13.89
C LEU A 184 -7.89 7.07 14.60
N ALA A 185 -8.93 7.07 15.44
CA ALA A 185 -9.36 8.22 16.21
C ALA A 185 -8.25 8.78 17.10
N ALA A 186 -7.42 7.92 17.71
CA ALA A 186 -6.27 8.33 18.52
C ALA A 186 -5.11 8.91 17.69
N HIS A 187 -5.02 8.57 16.40
CA HIS A 187 -3.92 8.97 15.51
C HIS A 187 -4.25 10.15 14.60
N VAL A 188 -5.50 10.64 14.58
CA VAL A 188 -5.89 11.84 13.81
C VAL A 188 -5.03 13.03 14.21
N ILE A 189 -4.37 13.67 13.24
CA ILE A 189 -3.62 14.91 13.47
C ILE A 189 -4.60 16.08 13.45
N THR A 190 -4.82 16.70 14.60
CA THR A 190 -5.70 17.87 14.75
C THR A 190 -4.98 19.18 14.52
N ASP A 191 -3.67 19.21 14.75
CA ASP A 191 -2.80 20.34 14.43
C ASP A 191 -1.41 19.85 13.99
N ALA A 192 -1.09 20.06 12.71
CA ALA A 192 0.19 19.65 12.13
C ALA A 192 1.39 20.44 12.66
N LYS A 193 1.20 21.67 13.17
CA LYS A 193 2.28 22.51 13.69
C LYS A 193 2.69 22.10 15.10
N THR A 194 1.72 21.84 15.97
CA THR A 194 1.98 21.39 17.34
C THR A 194 2.14 19.88 17.46
N GLY A 195 1.66 19.12 16.48
CA GLY A 195 1.64 17.67 16.50
C GLY A 195 0.53 17.09 17.38
N ALA A 196 -0.48 17.88 17.75
CA ALA A 196 -1.61 17.43 18.54
C ALA A 196 -2.38 16.31 17.82
N LEU A 197 -2.73 15.27 18.58
CA LEU A 197 -3.38 14.06 18.09
C LEU A 197 -4.70 13.81 18.82
N GLY A 198 -5.57 13.04 18.17
CA GLY A 198 -6.73 12.46 18.80
C GLY A 198 -8.01 13.24 18.55
N VAL A 199 -9.10 12.51 18.29
CA VAL A 199 -10.47 13.04 18.23
C VAL A 199 -11.43 12.15 19.02
N PRO A 200 -12.60 12.66 19.46
CA PRO A 200 -13.54 11.89 20.27
C PRO A 200 -14.14 10.66 19.57
N GLY A 201 -14.21 10.69 18.24
CA GLY A 201 -14.74 9.61 17.43
C GLY A 201 -14.44 9.80 15.95
N VAL A 202 -14.44 8.70 15.22
CA VAL A 202 -14.41 8.66 13.76
C VAL A 202 -15.48 7.69 13.25
N GLN A 203 -15.82 7.78 11.97
CA GLN A 203 -16.74 6.86 11.31
C GLN A 203 -16.30 6.55 9.87
N PRO A 204 -16.79 5.48 9.23
CA PRO A 204 -16.42 5.14 7.87
C PRO A 204 -16.68 6.30 6.91
N GLY A 205 -15.70 6.61 6.06
CA GLY A 205 -15.73 7.75 5.14
C GLY A 205 -15.07 9.03 5.67
N ASP A 206 -14.82 9.17 6.98
CA ASP A 206 -14.02 10.27 7.51
C ASP A 206 -12.60 10.22 6.92
N ALA A 207 -12.08 11.33 6.41
CA ALA A 207 -10.76 11.42 5.81
C ALA A 207 -9.86 12.43 6.54
N PHE A 208 -8.63 12.00 6.89
CA PHE A 208 -7.68 12.80 7.66
C PHE A 208 -6.23 12.34 7.42
N PHE A 209 -5.26 13.09 7.98
CA PHE A 209 -3.89 12.60 8.14
C PHE A 209 -3.76 11.92 9.50
N ALA A 210 -3.24 10.69 9.50
CA ALA A 210 -2.99 9.90 10.69
C ALA A 210 -1.49 9.84 10.99
N ARG A 211 -1.11 10.02 12.26
CA ARG A 211 0.24 9.82 12.74
C ARG A 211 0.65 8.36 12.54
N THR A 212 1.83 8.14 11.95
CA THR A 212 2.44 6.81 11.84
C THR A 212 3.42 6.59 12.99
N ASP A 213 3.30 5.49 13.73
CA ASP A 213 4.26 5.12 14.78
C ASP A 213 5.44 4.31 14.25
N VAL A 214 5.20 3.50 13.22
CA VAL A 214 6.23 2.68 12.58
C VAL A 214 6.14 2.88 11.08
N ARG A 215 7.27 3.21 10.46
CA ARG A 215 7.42 3.40 9.02
C ARG A 215 8.53 2.48 8.54
N PHE A 216 8.29 1.67 7.51
CA PHE A 216 9.37 0.89 6.93
C PHE A 216 9.34 0.81 5.41
N SER A 217 10.52 0.57 4.85
CA SER A 217 10.67 0.30 3.43
C SER A 217 11.66 -0.83 3.17
N HIS A 218 11.50 -1.51 2.05
CA HIS A 218 12.41 -2.58 1.62
C HIS A 218 13.27 -2.12 0.44
N GLU A 219 14.33 -2.86 0.11
CA GLU A 219 15.39 -2.48 -0.86
C GLU A 219 14.86 -2.21 -2.26
N TYR A 220 13.71 -2.82 -2.58
CA TYR A 220 13.05 -2.66 -3.87
C TYR A 220 12.42 -1.27 -4.05
N VAL A 221 11.98 -0.65 -2.95
CA VAL A 221 11.22 0.61 -2.97
C VAL A 221 12.01 1.77 -2.37
N THR A 222 12.94 1.50 -1.45
CA THR A 222 13.70 2.54 -0.72
C THR A 222 14.39 3.54 -1.66
N PRO A 223 15.09 3.11 -2.74
CA PRO A 223 15.71 4.04 -3.68
C PRO A 223 14.71 4.98 -4.39
N MET A 224 13.51 4.49 -4.72
CA MET A 224 12.47 5.32 -5.33
C MET A 224 11.91 6.32 -4.32
N ALA A 225 11.57 5.87 -3.11
CA ALA A 225 11.09 6.73 -2.04
C ALA A 225 12.14 7.80 -1.69
N GLU A 226 13.42 7.45 -1.64
CA GLU A 226 14.51 8.42 -1.45
C GLU A 226 14.59 9.43 -2.61
N SER A 227 14.55 8.97 -3.86
CA SER A 227 14.62 9.85 -5.02
C SER A 227 13.48 10.89 -4.99
N LEU A 228 12.27 10.44 -4.65
CA LEU A 228 11.10 11.30 -4.48
C LEU A 228 11.22 12.23 -3.28
N PHE A 229 11.77 11.75 -2.16
CA PHE A 229 12.05 12.54 -0.96
C PHE A 229 12.98 13.72 -1.28
N VAL A 230 14.08 13.44 -1.99
CA VAL A 230 15.04 14.48 -2.42
C VAL A 230 14.41 15.42 -3.45
N ALA A 231 13.65 14.90 -4.42
CA ALA A 231 13.00 15.72 -5.44
C ALA A 231 11.92 16.64 -4.84
N GLY A 232 11.16 16.16 -3.86
CA GLY A 232 10.06 16.88 -3.23
C GLY A 232 10.50 17.88 -2.16
N LEU A 233 11.54 17.55 -1.38
CA LEU A 233 11.93 18.28 -0.17
C LEU A 233 13.36 18.85 -0.22
N GLY A 234 14.15 18.50 -1.24
CA GLY A 234 15.53 18.93 -1.44
C GLY A 234 16.57 17.92 -0.95
N ALA A 235 17.81 18.05 -1.46
CA ALA A 235 18.91 17.12 -1.18
C ALA A 235 19.32 17.06 0.30
N GLU A 236 19.10 18.14 1.05
CA GLU A 236 19.42 18.26 2.47
C GLU A 236 18.28 17.81 3.39
N ALA A 237 17.16 17.32 2.84
CA ALA A 237 16.03 16.87 3.62
C ALA A 237 16.43 15.75 4.60
N LYS A 238 15.86 15.83 5.82
CA LYS A 238 16.11 14.87 6.90
C LYS A 238 14.84 14.13 7.27
N VAL A 239 14.98 12.82 7.49
CA VAL A 239 13.90 12.00 8.04
C VAL A 239 13.61 12.46 9.47
N THR A 240 12.35 12.74 9.75
CA THR A 240 11.90 13.16 11.07
C THR A 240 11.60 11.94 11.93
N ASP A 241 12.26 11.86 13.09
CA ASP A 241 12.25 10.72 13.99
C ASP A 241 12.70 9.43 13.31
N PRO A 242 14.01 9.30 12.99
CA PRO A 242 14.55 8.12 12.33
C PRO A 242 14.43 6.86 13.19
N SER A 243 14.21 6.99 14.51
CA SER A 243 14.05 5.85 15.42
C SER A 243 12.78 5.03 15.17
N SER A 244 11.78 5.62 14.52
CA SER A 244 10.55 4.94 14.08
C SER A 244 10.56 4.59 12.58
N VAL A 245 11.73 4.68 11.93
CA VAL A 245 11.92 4.32 10.52
C VAL A 245 12.87 3.14 10.39
N PHE A 246 12.49 2.15 9.57
CA PHE A 246 13.25 0.93 9.36
C PHE A 246 13.42 0.61 7.88
N ALA A 247 14.57 0.03 7.52
CA ALA A 247 14.83 -0.47 6.19
C ALA A 247 15.09 -1.98 6.22
N PHE A 248 14.64 -2.69 5.18
CA PHE A 248 14.76 -4.14 5.06
C PHE A 248 15.43 -4.54 3.74
N ARG A 249 16.19 -5.63 3.76
CA ARG A 249 16.75 -6.28 2.58
C ARG A 249 16.39 -7.76 2.57
N ASP A 250 15.27 -8.09 1.94
CA ASP A 250 14.65 -9.42 2.01
C ASP A 250 14.08 -9.94 0.68
N HIS A 251 13.87 -9.08 -0.31
CA HIS A 251 13.27 -9.42 -1.60
C HIS A 251 14.30 -9.89 -2.65
N LEU A 252 15.50 -9.30 -2.65
CA LEU A 252 16.52 -9.48 -3.69
C LEU A 252 17.74 -10.28 -3.24
N THR A 253 17.75 -10.76 -2.00
CA THR A 253 18.88 -11.44 -1.36
C THR A 253 19.44 -12.60 -2.17
N PHE A 254 18.58 -13.40 -2.81
CA PHE A 254 19.00 -14.55 -3.63
C PHE A 254 18.89 -14.29 -5.13
N LEU A 255 18.74 -13.03 -5.55
CA LEU A 255 18.53 -12.68 -6.95
C LEU A 255 19.67 -13.17 -7.85
N ASP A 256 20.92 -13.07 -7.40
CA ASP A 256 22.10 -13.53 -8.13
C ASP A 256 22.08 -15.04 -8.44
N LEU A 257 21.35 -15.85 -7.66
CA LEU A 257 21.24 -17.30 -7.84
C LEU A 257 20.16 -17.69 -8.87
N ILE A 258 19.13 -16.86 -9.02
CA ILE A 258 17.92 -17.19 -9.79
C ILE A 258 17.74 -16.31 -11.03
N MET A 259 18.53 -15.24 -11.20
CA MET A 259 18.38 -14.33 -12.33
C MET A 259 18.64 -15.03 -13.68
N PRO A 260 17.65 -15.01 -14.61
CA PRO A 260 17.82 -15.57 -15.94
C PRO A 260 18.99 -14.94 -16.70
N LYS A 261 19.64 -15.72 -17.58
CA LYS A 261 20.74 -15.20 -18.42
C LYS A 261 20.32 -13.97 -19.24
N ALA A 262 19.12 -13.97 -19.81
CA ALA A 262 18.60 -12.84 -20.58
C ALA A 262 18.57 -11.53 -19.77
N HIS A 263 18.20 -11.60 -18.49
CA HIS A 263 18.17 -10.42 -17.61
C HIS A 263 19.58 -9.95 -17.22
N ARG A 264 20.54 -10.88 -17.03
CA ARG A 264 21.94 -10.53 -16.82
C ARG A 264 22.57 -9.90 -18.05
N ASP A 265 22.26 -10.40 -19.24
CA ASP A 265 22.73 -9.83 -20.50
C ASP A 265 22.15 -8.41 -20.73
N MET A 266 21.03 -8.07 -20.08
CA MET A 266 20.46 -6.71 -20.01
C MET A 266 21.13 -5.81 -18.95
N GLY A 267 22.07 -6.33 -18.17
CA GLY A 267 22.76 -5.61 -17.07
C GLY A 267 21.91 -5.40 -15.82
N LEU A 268 20.83 -6.17 -15.64
CA LEU A 268 19.90 -6.00 -14.53
C LEU A 268 20.47 -6.46 -13.18
N ASP A 269 21.47 -7.34 -13.18
CA ASP A 269 22.25 -7.72 -11.99
C ASP A 269 23.02 -6.52 -11.42
N VAL A 270 23.63 -5.73 -12.31
CA VAL A 270 24.33 -4.49 -11.93
C VAL A 270 23.33 -3.47 -11.41
N GLN A 271 22.15 -3.33 -12.04
CA GLN A 271 21.14 -2.38 -11.54
C GLN A 271 20.56 -2.81 -10.19
N ALA A 272 20.25 -4.09 -10.00
CA ALA A 272 19.75 -4.60 -8.72
C ALA A 272 20.75 -4.36 -7.58
N LYS A 273 22.05 -4.54 -7.83
CA LYS A 273 23.11 -4.24 -6.85
C LYS A 273 23.16 -2.76 -6.45
N LYS A 274 22.87 -1.84 -7.38
CA LYS A 274 22.81 -0.41 -7.06
C LYS A 274 21.67 -0.07 -6.10
N LEU A 275 20.55 -0.78 -6.14
CA LEU A 275 19.45 -0.55 -5.17
C LEU A 275 19.93 -0.74 -3.74
N ALA A 276 20.70 -1.81 -3.50
CA ALA A 276 21.28 -2.10 -2.20
C ALA A 276 22.28 -1.03 -1.75
N THR A 277 23.13 -0.53 -2.67
CA THR A 277 24.05 0.57 -2.40
C THR A 277 23.30 1.85 -2.02
N VAL A 278 22.29 2.23 -2.80
CA VAL A 278 21.50 3.45 -2.56
C VAL A 278 20.76 3.36 -1.21
N GLN A 279 20.14 2.22 -0.90
CA GLN A 279 19.52 2.00 0.40
C GLN A 279 20.53 2.10 1.57
N ASP A 280 21.72 1.51 1.42
CA ASP A 280 22.77 1.56 2.45
C ASP A 280 23.26 3.00 2.68
N ASP A 281 23.51 3.76 1.61
CA ASP A 281 23.91 5.16 1.68
C ASP A 281 22.81 6.04 2.32
N PHE A 282 21.55 5.83 1.94
CA PHE A 282 20.41 6.53 2.52
C PHE A 282 20.27 6.26 4.01
N THR A 283 20.28 4.98 4.40
CA THR A 283 20.08 4.58 5.80
C THR A 283 21.18 5.11 6.70
N LYS A 284 22.45 5.09 6.24
CA LYS A 284 23.57 5.72 6.96
C LYS A 284 23.43 7.24 7.08
N ARG A 285 23.03 7.91 6.00
CA ARG A 285 22.91 9.39 5.97
C ARG A 285 21.74 9.92 6.81
N GLN A 286 20.70 9.10 6.99
CA GLN A 286 19.49 9.46 7.72
C GLN A 286 19.40 8.81 9.12
N ASP A 287 20.43 8.06 9.53
CA ASP A 287 20.47 7.33 10.81
C ASP A 287 19.31 6.33 10.99
N ILE A 288 18.96 5.63 9.91
CA ILE A 288 17.86 4.67 9.86
C ILE A 288 18.40 3.26 10.08
N LYS A 289 17.71 2.48 10.90
CA LYS A 289 18.08 1.08 11.14
C LYS A 289 17.82 0.22 9.89
N LEU A 290 18.88 -0.37 9.34
CA LEU A 290 18.82 -1.36 8.25
C LEU A 290 18.93 -2.78 8.80
N TYR A 291 17.92 -3.61 8.51
CA TYR A 291 17.95 -5.07 8.63
C TYR A 291 18.40 -5.66 7.29
N GLY A 292 19.70 -5.89 7.18
CA GLY A 292 20.37 -6.23 5.92
C GLY A 292 20.53 -7.72 5.67
N GLU A 293 21.45 -8.02 4.77
CA GLU A 293 21.93 -9.37 4.46
C GLU A 293 22.79 -9.95 5.59
N VAL A 294 22.71 -11.27 5.76
CA VAL A 294 23.49 -12.04 6.73
C VAL A 294 24.59 -12.80 6.01
N TYR A 295 25.83 -12.60 6.45
CA TYR A 295 27.01 -13.29 5.95
C TYR A 295 27.59 -14.22 7.01
N ARG A 296 27.92 -15.46 6.63
CA ARG A 296 28.66 -16.43 7.46
C ARG A 296 29.88 -16.92 6.68
N ASP A 297 31.06 -16.88 7.28
CA ASP A 297 32.33 -17.23 6.64
C ASP A 297 32.54 -16.55 5.27
N GLY A 298 32.16 -15.27 5.17
CA GLY A 298 32.26 -14.46 3.96
C GLY A 298 31.26 -14.81 2.85
N LYS A 299 30.31 -15.71 3.10
CA LYS A 299 29.24 -16.09 2.15
C LYS A 299 27.90 -15.52 2.59
N LEU A 300 27.15 -14.98 1.62
CA LEU A 300 25.76 -14.60 1.83
C LEU A 300 24.94 -15.86 2.13
N VAL A 301 24.25 -15.89 3.26
CA VAL A 301 23.40 -17.02 3.69
C VAL A 301 21.92 -16.66 3.78
N GLY A 302 21.56 -15.38 3.67
CA GLY A 302 20.17 -14.93 3.68
C GLY A 302 20.03 -13.49 4.16
N SER A 303 18.82 -13.15 4.59
CA SER A 303 18.45 -11.86 5.16
C SER A 303 18.32 -11.97 6.68
N ASP A 304 18.47 -10.84 7.38
CA ASP A 304 18.27 -10.80 8.83
C ASP A 304 16.83 -11.14 9.22
N ALA A 305 15.86 -10.76 8.39
CA ALA A 305 14.47 -11.17 8.48
C ALA A 305 13.70 -10.78 7.22
N ILE A 306 12.57 -11.44 6.98
CA ILE A 306 11.48 -10.89 6.16
C ILE A 306 10.90 -9.70 6.92
N CYS A 307 10.64 -8.59 6.23
CA CYS A 307 10.23 -7.32 6.84
C CYS A 307 9.07 -7.48 7.84
N HIS A 308 7.99 -8.14 7.44
CA HIS A 308 6.79 -8.33 8.27
C HIS A 308 7.05 -9.15 9.53
N ASN A 309 7.86 -10.21 9.43
CA ASN A 309 8.28 -11.01 10.58
C ASN A 309 9.03 -10.14 11.59
N LYS A 310 10.01 -9.36 11.13
CA LYS A 310 10.76 -8.49 12.04
C LYS A 310 9.89 -7.41 12.66
N VAL A 311 8.92 -6.90 11.91
CA VAL A 311 7.97 -5.89 12.40
C VAL A 311 7.20 -6.43 13.59
N ILE A 312 6.68 -7.66 13.52
CA ILE A 312 5.94 -8.25 14.64
C ILE A 312 6.85 -8.78 15.77
N GLU A 313 8.04 -9.29 15.43
CA GLU A 313 8.98 -9.90 16.38
C GLU A 313 9.71 -8.85 17.23
N ALA A 314 9.96 -7.65 16.71
CA ALA A 314 10.92 -6.72 17.33
C ALA A 314 10.53 -5.23 17.28
N ILE A 315 9.55 -4.81 16.47
CA ILE A 315 9.32 -3.39 16.19
C ILE A 315 7.97 -2.93 16.73
N ALA A 316 6.87 -3.34 16.09
CA ALA A 316 5.52 -2.85 16.36
C ALA A 316 5.01 -3.28 17.75
N LEU A 317 4.06 -2.52 18.27
CA LEU A 317 3.39 -2.73 19.56
C LEU A 317 1.89 -2.55 19.40
N PRO A 318 1.07 -3.16 20.27
CA PRO A 318 -0.39 -3.01 20.22
C PRO A 318 -0.85 -1.55 20.15
N GLY A 319 -1.92 -1.31 19.40
CA GLY A 319 -2.53 0.01 19.25
C GLY A 319 -1.81 0.97 18.31
N GLN A 320 -0.65 0.61 17.75
CA GLN A 320 0.10 1.46 16.84
C GLN A 320 -0.48 1.48 15.42
N LEU A 321 -0.17 2.56 14.70
CA LEU A 321 -0.33 2.66 13.25
C LEU A 321 1.00 2.34 12.55
N VAL A 322 0.97 1.33 11.67
CA VAL A 322 2.16 0.82 10.95
C VAL A 322 2.00 1.02 9.45
N ALA A 323 2.94 1.74 8.83
CA ALA A 323 2.98 1.96 7.39
C ALA A 323 4.24 1.33 6.79
N GLY A 324 4.08 0.54 5.73
CA GLY A 324 5.18 -0.13 5.05
C GLY A 324 5.07 0.02 3.54
N THR A 325 6.18 -0.01 2.81
CA THR A 325 6.12 0.02 1.32
C THR A 325 5.76 -1.33 0.68
N ASP A 326 5.28 -2.28 1.48
CA ASP A 326 4.85 -3.60 1.06
C ASP A 326 3.38 -3.87 1.42
N SER A 327 2.66 -4.59 0.56
CA SER A 327 1.22 -4.90 0.72
C SER A 327 0.90 -5.72 1.96
N HIS A 328 1.79 -6.62 2.36
CA HIS A 328 1.60 -7.56 3.46
C HIS A 328 1.92 -6.96 4.83
N THR A 329 2.15 -5.64 4.89
CA THR A 329 2.29 -4.86 6.14
C THR A 329 1.13 -5.10 7.12
N CYS A 330 -0.05 -5.45 6.58
CA CYS A 330 -1.23 -5.87 7.35
C CYS A 330 -0.98 -7.04 8.33
N MET A 331 0.10 -7.82 8.16
CA MET A 331 0.50 -8.85 9.13
C MET A 331 0.61 -8.29 10.56
N ALA A 332 1.07 -7.05 10.73
CA ALA A 332 1.20 -6.42 12.05
C ALA A 332 -0.15 -6.25 12.79
N GLY A 333 -1.28 -6.38 12.09
CA GLY A 333 -2.59 -6.46 12.72
C GLY A 333 -2.78 -7.64 13.69
N ALA A 334 -1.93 -8.67 13.63
CA ALA A 334 -1.90 -9.75 14.60
C ALA A 334 -1.51 -9.29 16.02
N LEU A 335 -0.79 -8.16 16.12
CA LEU A 335 -0.48 -7.51 17.39
C LEU A 335 -1.54 -6.48 17.82
N GLY A 336 -2.64 -6.33 17.07
CA GLY A 336 -3.60 -5.25 17.27
C GLY A 336 -3.11 -3.89 16.78
N CYS A 337 -2.30 -3.87 15.73
CA CYS A 337 -1.92 -2.63 15.02
C CYS A 337 -2.88 -2.34 13.87
N PHE A 338 -3.10 -1.07 13.55
CA PHE A 338 -3.68 -0.69 12.26
C PHE A 338 -2.55 -0.55 11.24
N ALA A 339 -2.40 -1.56 10.37
CA ALA A 339 -1.19 -1.71 9.55
C ALA A 339 -1.52 -1.87 8.06
N PHE A 340 -0.87 -1.10 7.18
CA PHE A 340 -1.18 -1.16 5.74
C PHE A 340 -0.01 -0.74 4.85
N GLY A 341 -0.06 -1.21 3.60
CA GLY A 341 0.91 -0.88 2.57
C GLY A 341 0.68 0.51 1.97
N VAL A 342 1.76 1.23 1.68
CA VAL A 342 1.75 2.55 1.04
C VAL A 342 2.72 2.62 -0.15
N GLY A 343 2.51 3.58 -1.05
CA GLY A 343 3.41 3.83 -2.18
C GLY A 343 4.69 4.58 -1.78
N SER A 344 5.61 4.73 -2.75
CA SER A 344 6.90 5.41 -2.55
C SER A 344 6.72 6.87 -2.14
N THR A 345 5.79 7.60 -2.77
CA THR A 345 5.52 9.02 -2.45
C THR A 345 4.91 9.19 -1.06
N ASP A 346 3.97 8.31 -0.68
CA ASP A 346 3.40 8.32 0.67
C ASP A 346 4.47 8.05 1.73
N MET A 347 5.35 7.07 1.52
CA MET A 347 6.45 6.77 2.45
C MET A 347 7.47 7.90 2.53
N ALA A 348 7.87 8.46 1.38
CA ALA A 348 8.77 9.61 1.32
C ALA A 348 8.18 10.81 2.07
N ASN A 349 6.88 11.09 1.87
CA ASN A 349 6.19 12.11 2.64
C ASN A 349 6.15 11.79 4.15
N ALA A 350 5.84 10.54 4.51
CA ALA A 350 5.75 10.09 5.89
C ALA A 350 7.11 10.17 6.60
N TRP A 351 8.24 10.00 5.91
CA TRP A 351 9.56 10.23 6.50
C TRP A 351 9.75 11.67 6.98
N PHE A 352 9.15 12.65 6.31
CA PHE A 352 9.23 14.05 6.72
C PHE A 352 8.14 14.46 7.72
N THR A 353 6.90 14.13 7.41
CA THR A 353 5.71 14.60 8.16
C THR A 353 5.34 13.70 9.33
N LYS A 354 5.79 12.44 9.30
CA LYS A 354 5.36 11.33 10.17
C LYS A 354 3.87 11.00 10.04
N ASP A 355 3.26 11.33 8.91
CA ASP A 355 1.85 11.08 8.68
C ASP A 355 1.53 10.59 7.28
N ILE A 356 0.35 10.00 7.17
CA ILE A 356 -0.21 9.49 5.92
C ILE A 356 -1.69 9.81 5.88
N ARG A 357 -2.23 9.99 4.67
CA ARG A 357 -3.66 10.17 4.48
C ARG A 357 -4.39 8.85 4.67
N VAL A 358 -5.51 8.89 5.38
CA VAL A 358 -6.39 7.75 5.62
C VAL A 358 -7.84 8.20 5.48
N THR A 359 -8.63 7.37 4.79
CA THR A 359 -10.09 7.41 4.87
C THR A 359 -10.52 6.21 5.68
N VAL A 360 -11.32 6.41 6.73
CA VAL A 360 -11.76 5.35 7.64
C VAL A 360 -12.50 4.29 6.82
N PRO A 361 -11.98 3.05 6.75
CA PRO A 361 -12.65 1.95 6.06
C PRO A 361 -13.82 1.42 6.88
N GLU A 362 -14.82 0.84 6.20
CA GLU A 362 -15.81 0.00 6.88
C GLU A 362 -15.14 -1.30 7.39
N THR A 363 -15.70 -1.89 8.45
CA THR A 363 -15.17 -3.14 9.05
C THR A 363 -16.13 -4.31 8.83
N ALA A 364 -15.60 -5.44 8.35
CA ALA A 364 -16.27 -6.74 8.36
C ALA A 364 -15.68 -7.59 9.49
N ARG A 365 -16.55 -8.07 10.40
CA ARG A 365 -16.13 -8.83 11.59
C ARG A 365 -16.32 -10.33 11.39
N PHE A 366 -15.29 -11.11 11.66
CA PHE A 366 -15.29 -12.57 11.58
C PHE A 366 -15.16 -13.14 12.99
N VAL A 367 -16.27 -13.63 13.53
CA VAL A 367 -16.36 -14.28 14.84
C VAL A 367 -16.05 -15.76 14.66
N LEU A 368 -14.83 -16.16 15.03
CA LEU A 368 -14.36 -17.53 14.96
C LEU A 368 -14.72 -18.26 16.27
N THR A 369 -15.41 -19.38 16.17
CA THR A 369 -15.85 -20.21 17.31
C THR A 369 -15.26 -21.61 17.23
N GLY A 370 -15.24 -22.35 18.34
CA GLY A 370 -14.71 -23.70 18.37
C GLY A 370 -13.18 -23.74 18.33
N SER A 371 -12.62 -24.80 17.77
CA SER A 371 -11.17 -25.02 17.64
C SER A 371 -10.86 -25.70 16.31
N LEU A 372 -9.70 -25.40 15.73
CA LEU A 372 -9.21 -26.08 14.53
C LEU A 372 -9.02 -27.58 14.79
N ARG A 373 -9.37 -28.39 13.78
CA ARG A 373 -9.12 -29.83 13.80
C ARG A 373 -7.63 -30.13 13.51
N PRO A 374 -7.09 -31.28 13.94
CA PRO A 374 -5.74 -31.69 13.55
C PRO A 374 -5.55 -31.66 12.03
N GLY A 375 -4.47 -31.03 11.57
CA GLY A 375 -4.15 -30.88 10.15
C GLY A 375 -4.86 -29.69 9.45
N VAL A 376 -5.59 -28.86 10.19
CA VAL A 376 -6.19 -27.61 9.71
C VAL A 376 -5.53 -26.43 10.42
N SER A 377 -5.28 -25.36 9.69
CA SER A 377 -4.58 -24.14 10.13
C SER A 377 -5.41 -22.88 9.81
N ALA A 378 -4.98 -21.72 10.31
CA ALA A 378 -5.54 -20.42 9.94
C ALA A 378 -5.44 -20.14 8.44
N LYS A 379 -4.48 -20.75 7.74
CA LYS A 379 -4.43 -20.68 6.27
C LYS A 379 -5.72 -21.20 5.66
N ASP A 380 -6.23 -22.34 6.15
CA ASP A 380 -7.46 -22.94 5.65
C ASP A 380 -8.68 -22.08 5.99
N VAL A 381 -8.71 -21.49 7.18
CA VAL A 381 -9.74 -20.52 7.59
C VAL A 381 -9.76 -19.33 6.63
N MET A 382 -8.60 -18.77 6.33
CA MET A 382 -8.53 -17.61 5.44
C MET A 382 -8.90 -17.97 4.00
N LEU A 383 -8.48 -19.14 3.50
CA LEU A 383 -8.92 -19.63 2.20
C LEU A 383 -10.43 -19.85 2.13
N HIS A 384 -11.04 -20.32 3.23
CA HIS A 384 -12.49 -20.41 3.34
C HIS A 384 -13.14 -19.02 3.27
N ILE A 385 -12.63 -18.06 4.05
CA ILE A 385 -13.09 -16.66 4.05
C ILE A 385 -13.03 -16.07 2.64
N LEU A 386 -11.89 -16.19 1.95
CA LEU A 386 -11.71 -15.73 0.56
C LEU A 386 -12.68 -16.39 -0.44
N SER A 387 -13.16 -17.60 -0.13
CA SER A 387 -14.12 -18.32 -0.97
C SER A 387 -15.57 -17.84 -0.80
N LEU A 388 -15.87 -17.04 0.24
CA LEU A 388 -17.22 -16.57 0.54
C LEU A 388 -17.77 -15.65 -0.58
N PRO A 389 -19.10 -15.66 -0.83
CA PRO A 389 -19.73 -14.76 -1.79
C PRO A 389 -19.40 -13.28 -1.58
N PHE A 390 -19.16 -12.87 -0.33
CA PHE A 390 -18.77 -11.52 0.05
C PHE A 390 -17.49 -11.03 -0.64
N PHE A 391 -16.49 -11.90 -0.83
CA PHE A 391 -15.27 -11.52 -1.55
C PHE A 391 -15.38 -11.79 -3.05
N ARG A 392 -16.08 -12.86 -3.44
CA ARG A 392 -16.31 -13.15 -4.87
C ARG A 392 -17.09 -12.06 -5.61
N SER A 393 -17.95 -11.34 -4.90
CA SER A 393 -18.72 -10.20 -5.43
C SER A 393 -17.99 -8.86 -5.32
N GLY A 394 -16.84 -8.81 -4.63
CA GLY A 394 -16.09 -7.57 -4.38
C GLY A 394 -16.58 -6.74 -3.18
N GLU A 395 -17.61 -7.16 -2.45
CA GLU A 395 -18.12 -6.41 -1.27
C GLU A 395 -17.06 -6.22 -0.16
N GLY A 396 -16.07 -7.13 -0.06
CA GLY A 396 -14.97 -7.06 0.90
C GLY A 396 -13.85 -6.08 0.56
N ILE A 397 -13.80 -5.54 -0.67
CA ILE A 397 -12.70 -4.68 -1.12
C ILE A 397 -12.65 -3.40 -0.28
N GLY A 398 -11.44 -3.05 0.16
CA GLY A 398 -11.17 -1.82 0.92
C GLY A 398 -11.69 -1.80 2.35
N LYS A 399 -12.24 -2.91 2.85
CA LYS A 399 -12.72 -3.04 4.24
C LYS A 399 -11.63 -3.54 5.18
N VAL A 400 -11.79 -3.31 6.48
CA VAL A 400 -11.00 -3.99 7.51
C VAL A 400 -11.59 -5.37 7.76
N LEU A 401 -10.74 -6.39 7.84
CA LEU A 401 -11.13 -7.71 8.34
C LEU A 401 -10.77 -7.80 9.82
N GLU A 402 -11.77 -7.68 10.69
CA GLU A 402 -11.57 -7.78 12.13
C GLU A 402 -11.89 -9.20 12.59
N PHE A 403 -10.88 -9.94 13.04
CA PHE A 403 -11.06 -11.31 13.53
C PHE A 403 -11.22 -11.32 15.04
N ALA A 404 -12.26 -12.01 15.52
CA ALA A 404 -12.64 -12.06 16.92
C ALA A 404 -13.20 -13.44 17.30
N GLY A 405 -13.66 -13.58 18.55
CA GLY A 405 -14.30 -14.80 19.06
C GLY A 405 -13.34 -15.74 19.79
N GLU A 406 -13.90 -16.75 20.45
CA GLU A 406 -13.13 -17.70 21.26
C GLU A 406 -12.09 -18.51 20.46
N GLY A 407 -12.30 -18.66 19.15
CA GLY A 407 -11.37 -19.34 18.27
C GLY A 407 -10.04 -18.59 18.18
N ILE A 408 -10.09 -17.25 18.15
CA ILE A 408 -8.90 -16.37 18.10
C ILE A 408 -8.10 -16.45 19.40
N THR A 409 -8.76 -16.48 20.56
CA THR A 409 -8.06 -16.52 21.85
C THR A 409 -7.30 -17.83 22.06
N LYS A 410 -7.64 -18.89 21.30
CA LYS A 410 -6.94 -20.18 21.28
C LYS A 410 -5.81 -20.25 20.24
N MET A 411 -5.72 -19.28 19.33
CA MET A 411 -4.68 -19.19 18.31
C MET A 411 -3.43 -18.49 18.85
N GLY A 412 -2.26 -19.06 18.57
CA GLY A 412 -0.96 -18.42 18.77
C GLY A 412 -0.70 -17.29 17.77
N LEU A 413 0.42 -16.57 17.94
CA LEU A 413 0.77 -15.43 17.09
C LEU A 413 0.81 -15.80 15.60
N ASP A 414 1.44 -16.91 15.22
CA ASP A 414 1.64 -17.27 13.81
C ASP A 414 0.32 -17.55 13.07
N GLU A 415 -0.65 -18.13 13.75
CA GLU A 415 -2.00 -18.36 13.22
C GLU A 415 -2.72 -17.02 13.00
N ARG A 416 -2.62 -16.09 13.96
CA ARG A 416 -3.18 -14.73 13.83
C ARG A 416 -2.49 -13.94 12.72
N ALA A 417 -1.16 -14.04 12.64
CA ALA A 417 -0.36 -13.42 11.59
C ALA A 417 -0.74 -13.94 10.21
N THR A 418 -1.05 -15.23 10.08
CA THR A 418 -1.54 -15.81 8.83
C THR A 418 -2.88 -15.21 8.41
N LEU A 419 -3.83 -15.04 9.35
CA LEU A 419 -5.13 -14.41 9.05
C LEU A 419 -4.97 -12.96 8.60
N THR A 420 -4.19 -12.15 9.33
CA THR A 420 -4.05 -10.71 9.05
C THR A 420 -3.19 -10.43 7.83
N ASN A 421 -2.13 -11.22 7.62
CA ASN A 421 -1.28 -11.16 6.44
C ASN A 421 -2.09 -11.37 5.15
N MET A 422 -2.98 -12.37 5.16
CA MET A 422 -3.72 -12.75 3.97
C MET A 422 -4.97 -11.87 3.69
N ALA A 423 -5.21 -10.84 4.49
CA ALA A 423 -6.31 -9.91 4.27
C ALA A 423 -6.17 -9.16 2.93
N VAL A 424 -4.93 -8.94 2.48
CA VAL A 424 -4.65 -8.22 1.23
C VAL A 424 -5.04 -9.01 -0.01
N GLU A 425 -4.99 -10.35 0.01
CA GLU A 425 -5.50 -11.21 -1.06
C GLU A 425 -7.02 -11.07 -1.25
N ALA A 426 -7.74 -10.62 -0.22
CA ALA A 426 -9.16 -10.29 -0.30
C ALA A 426 -9.43 -8.89 -0.91
N GLY A 427 -8.38 -8.15 -1.27
CA GLY A 427 -8.48 -6.72 -1.61
C GLY A 427 -8.86 -5.84 -0.41
N SER A 428 -8.76 -6.37 0.81
CA SER A 428 -9.10 -5.66 2.05
C SER A 428 -8.07 -4.57 2.35
N PHE A 429 -8.47 -3.58 3.13
CA PHE A 429 -7.56 -2.52 3.58
C PHE A 429 -6.47 -3.06 4.51
N THR A 430 -6.89 -3.87 5.50
CA THR A 430 -6.01 -4.56 6.44
C THR A 430 -6.78 -5.67 7.15
N GLY A 431 -6.06 -6.59 7.79
CA GLY A 431 -6.61 -7.54 8.75
C GLY A 431 -6.15 -7.17 10.16
N ILE A 432 -7.01 -7.30 11.17
CA ILE A 432 -6.68 -6.93 12.53
C ILE A 432 -7.30 -7.87 13.56
N VAL A 433 -6.57 -8.10 14.65
CA VAL A 433 -7.00 -8.88 15.81
C VAL A 433 -6.76 -8.04 17.06
N GLU A 434 -7.72 -8.02 17.99
CA GLU A 434 -7.44 -7.40 19.29
C GLU A 434 -6.30 -8.13 20.01
N ALA A 435 -5.31 -7.39 20.50
CA ALA A 435 -4.29 -7.97 21.36
C ALA A 435 -4.90 -8.50 22.67
N ASP A 436 -4.33 -9.58 23.20
CA ASP A 436 -4.71 -10.25 24.43
C ASP A 436 -3.47 -10.84 25.12
N GLU A 437 -3.66 -11.70 26.11
CA GLU A 437 -2.56 -12.30 26.88
C GLU A 437 -1.60 -13.13 26.02
N VAL A 438 -2.04 -13.71 24.89
CA VAL A 438 -1.12 -14.40 23.96
C VAL A 438 -0.08 -13.43 23.40
N ILE A 439 -0.51 -12.20 23.10
CA ILE A 439 0.39 -11.15 22.57
C ILE A 439 1.26 -10.59 23.69
N VAL A 440 0.72 -10.41 24.90
CA VAL A 440 1.50 -9.98 26.07
C VAL A 440 2.61 -10.98 26.36
N ASP A 441 2.27 -12.26 26.51
CA ASP A 441 3.21 -13.33 26.82
C ASP A 441 4.29 -13.45 25.74
N TYR A 442 3.91 -13.36 24.47
CA TYR A 442 4.86 -13.36 23.36
C TYR A 442 5.85 -12.20 23.45
N LEU A 443 5.36 -10.96 23.61
CA LEU A 443 6.21 -9.77 23.63
C LEU A 443 7.12 -9.74 24.87
N VAL A 444 6.65 -10.22 26.01
CA VAL A 444 7.47 -10.37 27.23
C VAL A 444 8.55 -11.43 27.01
N ALA A 445 8.19 -12.61 26.51
CA ALA A 445 9.14 -13.71 26.31
C ALA A 445 10.19 -13.40 25.24
N GLN A 446 9.77 -12.82 24.11
CA GLN A 446 10.61 -12.60 22.94
C GLN A 446 11.45 -11.32 23.05
N ARG A 447 10.90 -10.25 23.62
CA ARG A 447 11.53 -8.91 23.63
C ARG A 447 11.89 -8.42 25.04
N GLY A 448 11.50 -9.13 26.10
CA GLY A 448 11.76 -8.73 27.48
C GLY A 448 11.02 -7.46 27.91
N LEU A 449 9.89 -7.14 27.25
CA LEU A 449 9.08 -5.96 27.60
C LEU A 449 8.36 -6.16 28.93
N ASP A 450 8.02 -5.06 29.59
CA ASP A 450 7.18 -5.09 30.78
C ASP A 450 5.72 -5.43 30.42
N ALA A 451 5.14 -6.40 31.12
CA ALA A 451 3.80 -6.89 30.82
C ALA A 451 2.70 -5.85 31.10
N ALA A 452 2.89 -4.96 32.08
CA ALA A 452 1.92 -3.91 32.38
C ALA A 452 1.95 -2.82 31.29
N ASP A 453 3.15 -2.47 30.81
CA ASP A 453 3.31 -1.53 29.69
C ASP A 453 2.68 -2.06 28.40
N VAL A 454 2.82 -3.36 28.11
CA VAL A 454 2.16 -3.97 26.94
C VAL A 454 0.64 -3.95 27.11
N ARG A 455 0.11 -4.34 28.27
CA ARG A 455 -1.35 -4.33 28.52
C ARG A 455 -1.94 -2.93 28.42
N ALA A 456 -1.24 -1.90 28.89
CA ALA A 456 -1.68 -0.51 28.81
C ALA A 456 -1.84 0.01 27.36
N ARG A 457 -1.17 -0.64 26.39
CA ARG A 457 -1.26 -0.30 24.96
C ARG A 457 -2.38 -1.02 24.23
N ILE A 458 -3.00 -2.04 24.83
CA ILE A 458 -4.03 -2.84 24.17
C ILE A 458 -5.27 -1.98 23.93
N VAL A 459 -5.66 -1.87 22.66
CA VAL A 459 -6.93 -1.26 22.24
C VAL A 459 -7.96 -2.36 22.01
N LYS A 460 -9.19 -2.11 22.43
CA LYS A 460 -10.34 -3.02 22.34
C LYS A 460 -11.50 -2.30 21.69
N ALA A 461 -12.23 -2.96 20.78
CA ALA A 461 -13.44 -2.42 20.20
C ALA A 461 -14.49 -2.12 21.30
N ASP A 462 -15.29 -1.08 21.10
CA ASP A 462 -16.33 -0.72 22.07
C ASP A 462 -17.53 -1.67 21.96
N PRO A 463 -18.20 -2.00 23.08
CA PRO A 463 -19.51 -2.61 23.04
C PRO A 463 -20.48 -1.75 22.21
N GLY A 464 -21.16 -2.37 21.24
CA GLY A 464 -22.08 -1.66 20.33
C GLY A 464 -21.42 -0.99 19.12
N ALA A 465 -20.12 -1.23 18.87
CA ALA A 465 -19.49 -0.84 17.61
C ALA A 465 -20.27 -1.40 16.40
N THR A 466 -20.36 -0.61 15.33
CA THR A 466 -21.11 -0.97 14.12
C THR A 466 -20.18 -1.61 13.09
N TYR A 467 -20.59 -2.75 12.54
CA TYR A 467 -19.85 -3.47 11.51
C TYR A 467 -20.67 -3.52 10.22
N ALA A 468 -20.03 -3.37 9.07
CA ALA A 468 -20.71 -3.49 7.78
C ALA A 468 -21.26 -4.90 7.56
N ARG A 469 -20.53 -5.92 8.04
CA ARG A 469 -20.97 -7.33 8.07
C ARG A 469 -20.39 -8.02 9.29
N VAL A 470 -21.12 -9.02 9.78
CA VAL A 470 -20.65 -9.95 10.81
C VAL A 470 -20.83 -11.37 10.28
N PHE A 471 -19.76 -12.16 10.35
CA PHE A 471 -19.73 -13.57 9.98
C PHE A 471 -19.43 -14.39 11.22
N GLU A 472 -20.12 -15.51 11.37
CA GLU A 472 -19.84 -16.50 12.41
C GLU A 472 -19.31 -17.76 11.74
N LEU A 473 -18.09 -18.18 12.10
CA LEU A 473 -17.41 -19.32 11.49
C LEU A 473 -17.00 -20.34 12.56
N ASP A 474 -17.50 -21.57 12.43
CA ASP A 474 -17.10 -22.70 13.28
C ASP A 474 -15.78 -23.30 12.75
N LEU A 475 -14.71 -23.15 13.54
CA LEU A 475 -13.39 -23.70 13.24
C LEU A 475 -13.39 -25.23 13.19
N GLY A 476 -14.32 -25.90 13.89
CA GLY A 476 -14.47 -27.35 13.85
C GLY A 476 -14.97 -27.87 12.50
N ALA A 477 -15.64 -27.02 11.71
CA ALA A 477 -16.14 -27.36 10.38
C ALA A 477 -15.07 -27.17 9.28
N MET A 478 -13.98 -26.47 9.57
CA MET A 478 -12.93 -26.17 8.59
C MET A 478 -12.19 -27.43 8.15
N VAL A 479 -11.92 -27.55 6.85
CA VAL A 479 -11.16 -28.63 6.21
C VAL A 479 -9.88 -28.06 5.60
N PRO A 480 -8.84 -28.86 5.33
CA PRO A 480 -7.69 -28.41 4.56
C PRO A 480 -8.12 -27.85 3.19
N MET A 481 -7.59 -26.70 2.80
CA MET A 481 -7.92 -25.99 1.57
C MET A 481 -6.68 -25.63 0.75
N VAL A 482 -6.86 -25.53 -0.57
CA VAL A 482 -5.86 -25.07 -1.52
C VAL A 482 -6.53 -24.05 -2.45
N ALA A 483 -5.87 -22.91 -2.67
CA ALA A 483 -6.26 -21.98 -3.74
C ALA A 483 -5.64 -22.46 -5.06
N THR A 484 -6.46 -22.58 -6.10
CA THR A 484 -6.08 -23.10 -7.42
C THR A 484 -6.35 -22.12 -8.53
#